data_AF-A0A0P0WDD7-F1
#
_entry.id   AF-A0A0P0WDD7-F1
#
_cell.length_a   1.000
_cell.length_b   1.000
_cell.length_c   1.000
_cell.angle_alpha   90.00
_cell.angle_beta   90.00
_cell.angle_gamma   90.00
#
_symmetry.space_group_name_H-M   'P 1'
#
loop_
_entity.id
_entity.type
_entity.pdbx_description
1 polymer ?
#
loop_
_entity_poly.entity_id
_entity_poly.type
_entity_poly.pdbx_seq_one_letter_code
_entity_poly.pdbx_strand_id
1 'polypeptide(L)' 'MQINAGSYIEKVVVPATKPYITFQGAGRDVTVVEWHDRASDRGPDGQQLRTYNTASVTVLSNYFTAKNISFKVS' A
#
# COMPACT_ATOMS: atom_id res chain seq x y z
N MET A 1 -11.55 -2.06 8.21
CA MET A 1 -11.19 -0.69 8.61
C MET A 1 -11.78 0.29 7.63
N GLN A 2 -12.40 1.34 8.15
CA GLN A 2 -12.87 2.47 7.34
C GLN A 2 -11.70 3.42 7.13
N ILE A 3 -11.51 3.87 5.88
CA ILE A 3 -10.51 4.86 5.49
C ILE A 3 -11.28 6.03 4.88
N ASN A 4 -11.06 7.23 5.42
CA ASN A 4 -11.76 8.43 4.96
C ASN A 4 -11.20 8.89 3.61
N ALA A 5 -11.92 9.79 2.95
CA ALA A 5 -11.42 10.41 1.73
C ALA A 5 -10.12 11.18 2.02
N GLY A 6 -9.15 11.07 1.10
CA GLY A 6 -7.83 11.67 1.20
C GLY A 6 -6.82 10.98 0.29
N SER A 7 -5.69 11.67 0.06
CA SER A 7 -4.48 11.04 -0.47
C SER A 7 -3.52 10.78 0.70
N TYR A 8 -3.17 9.51 0.89
CA TYR A 8 -2.29 9.03 1.94
C TYR A 8 -0.95 8.67 1.30
N ILE A 9 0.06 9.51 1.50
CA ILE A 9 1.43 9.28 1.00
C ILE A 9 2.18 8.45 2.04
N GLU A 10 1.93 7.15 2.04
CA GLU A 10 2.44 6.22 3.04
C GLU A 10 2.69 4.84 2.42
N LYS A 11 3.72 4.15 2.91
CA LYS A 11 3.99 2.77 2.53
C LYS A 11 3.32 1.82 3.53
N VAL A 12 2.42 0.96 3.03
CA VAL A 12 1.58 0.11 3.88
C VAL A 12 1.96 -1.36 3.74
N VAL A 13 2.06 -2.06 4.87
CA VAL A 13 2.23 -3.51 4.91
C VAL A 13 1.08 -4.13 5.69
N VAL A 14 0.35 -5.07 5.07
CA VAL A 14 -0.60 -5.95 5.76
C VAL A 14 0.15 -7.24 6.11
N PRO A 15 0.54 -7.43 7.39
CA PRO A 15 1.39 -8.55 7.78
C PRO A 15 0.64 -9.87 7.71
N ALA A 16 1.36 -10.97 7.48
CA ALA A 16 0.79 -12.32 7.39
C ALA A 16 -0.02 -12.74 8.63
N THR A 17 0.29 -12.15 9.80
CA THR A 17 -0.37 -12.41 11.09
C THR A 17 -1.76 -11.77 11.22
N LYS A 18 -2.22 -10.99 10.23
CA LYS A 18 -3.53 -10.32 10.25
C LYS A 18 -4.40 -10.79 9.08
N PRO A 19 -4.96 -12.01 9.12
CA PRO A 19 -5.91 -12.45 8.11
C PRO A 19 -7.22 -11.68 8.20
N TYR A 20 -8.03 -11.73 7.14
CA TYR A 20 -9.39 -11.13 7.10
C TYR A 20 -9.43 -9.60 7.26
N ILE A 21 -8.32 -8.91 6.97
CA ILE A 21 -8.31 -7.45 6.93
C ILE A 21 -9.09 -6.97 5.71
N THR A 22 -10.06 -6.08 5.94
CA THR A 22 -10.77 -5.36 4.88
C THR A 22 -10.42 -3.87 4.94
N PHE A 23 -9.92 -3.30 3.85
CA PHE A 23 -9.81 -1.87 3.65
C PHE A 23 -11.08 -1.37 2.95
N GLN A 24 -11.82 -0.47 3.60
CA GLN A 24 -13.03 0.14 3.07
C GLN A 24 -12.80 1.64 2.96
N GLY A 25 -12.51 2.13 1.75
CA GLY A 25 -12.40 3.56 1.50
C GLY A 25 -13.76 4.23 1.37
N ALA A 26 -13.74 5.58 1.39
CA ALA A 26 -14.92 6.41 1.18
C ALA A 26 -15.35 6.49 -0.30
N GLY A 27 -14.48 6.09 -1.23
CA GLY A 27 -14.74 6.09 -2.67
C GLY A 27 -13.44 5.88 -3.45
N ARG A 28 -13.50 5.14 -4.56
CA ARG A 28 -12.33 4.77 -5.37
C ARG A 28 -11.49 5.97 -5.80
N ASP A 29 -12.15 7.06 -6.21
CA ASP A 29 -11.49 8.23 -6.78
C ASP A 29 -11.12 9.29 -5.73
N VAL A 30 -11.58 9.12 -4.48
CA VAL A 30 -11.37 10.08 -3.38
C VAL A 30 -10.55 9.50 -2.23
N THR A 31 -10.22 8.20 -2.26
CA THR A 31 -9.39 7.53 -1.26
C THR A 31 -8.23 6.84 -1.97
N VAL A 32 -7.02 7.39 -1.84
CA VAL A 32 -5.80 6.89 -2.48
C VAL A 32 -4.72 6.63 -1.43
N VAL A 33 -4.09 5.45 -1.48
CA VAL A 33 -2.80 5.21 -0.83
C VAL A 33 -1.72 5.19 -1.90
N GLU A 34 -0.70 6.04 -1.77
CA GLU A 34 0.38 6.16 -2.74
C GLU A 34 1.77 6.20 -2.10
N TRP A 35 2.75 5.71 -2.84
CA TRP A 35 4.17 5.78 -2.48
C TRP A 35 5.01 5.90 -3.76
N HIS A 36 6.23 6.43 -3.64
CA HIS A 36 7.02 6.91 -4.78
C HIS A 36 8.38 6.19 -4.96
N ASP A 37 8.56 5.02 -4.33
CA ASP A 37 9.77 4.22 -4.49
C ASP A 37 9.87 3.66 -5.90
N ARG A 38 11.07 3.72 -6.48
CA ARG A 38 11.45 3.05 -7.74
C ARG A 38 12.43 1.94 -7.46
N ALA A 39 12.47 0.93 -8.34
CA ALA A 39 13.35 -0.23 -8.17
C ALA A 39 14.85 0.17 -8.16
N SER A 40 15.18 1.30 -8.78
CA SER A 40 16.50 1.91 -8.83
C SER A 40 16.87 2.72 -7.60
N ASP A 41 15.90 3.10 -6.77
CA ASP A 41 16.15 3.93 -5.59
C ASP A 41 16.97 3.13 -4.57
N ARG A 42 17.82 3.82 -3.82
CA ARG A 42 18.67 3.21 -2.81
C ARG A 42 17.92 3.12 -1.49
N GLY A 43 17.87 1.91 -0.94
CA GLY A 43 17.35 1.65 0.39
C GLY A 43 18.31 2.11 1.50
N PRO A 44 17.94 1.90 2.76
CA PRO A 44 18.74 2.29 3.93
C PRO A 44 20.11 1.60 4.00
N ASP A 45 20.27 0.44 3.34
CA ASP A 45 21.52 -0.30 3.20
C ASP A 45 22.41 0.20 2.06
N GLY A 46 21.97 1.24 1.34
CA GLY A 46 22.64 1.80 0.17
C GLY A 46 22.48 0.97 -1.11
N GLN A 47 21.82 -0.18 -1.04
CA GLN A 47 21.54 -1.04 -2.19
C GLN A 47 20.25 -0.62 -2.88
N GLN A 48 20.09 -0.99 -4.15
CA GLN A 48 18.84 -0.76 -4.86
C GLN A 48 17.69 -1.53 -4.19
N LEU A 49 16.53 -0.87 -4.04
CA LEU A 49 15.33 -1.48 -3.46
C LEU A 49 14.91 -2.73 -4.22
N ARG A 50 15.08 -2.77 -5.56
CA ARG A 50 14.49 -3.77 -6.47
C ARG A 50 12.96 -3.71 -6.46
N THR A 51 12.35 -4.36 -7.44
CA THR A 51 10.91 -4.28 -7.68
C THR A 51 10.05 -4.73 -6.50
N TYR A 52 10.47 -5.75 -5.76
CA TYR A 52 9.63 -6.30 -4.67
C TYR A 52 9.53 -5.36 -3.47
N ASN A 53 10.49 -4.44 -3.29
CA ASN A 53 10.46 -3.46 -2.21
C ASN A 53 9.82 -2.13 -2.62
N THR A 54 9.25 -1.97 -3.82
CA THR A 54 8.75 -0.66 -4.28
C THR A 54 7.23 -0.54 -4.23
N ALA A 55 6.52 -1.57 -3.78
CA ALA A 55 5.07 -1.53 -3.65
C ALA A 55 4.66 -0.44 -2.64
N SER A 56 3.63 0.33 -2.98
CA SER A 56 2.98 1.25 -2.04
C SER A 56 2.18 0.49 -0.98
N VAL A 57 1.55 -0.62 -1.37
CA VAL A 57 0.85 -1.53 -0.46
C VAL A 57 1.31 -2.97 -0.67
N THR A 58 1.93 -3.56 0.34
CA THR A 58 2.32 -4.98 0.36
C THR A 58 1.34 -5.77 1.22
N VAL A 59 0.70 -6.78 0.63
CA VAL A 59 -0.23 -7.66 1.34
C VAL A 59 0.37 -9.06 1.46
N LEU A 60 0.66 -9.48 2.69
CA LEU A 60 1.20 -10.80 3.00
C LEU A 60 0.17 -11.73 3.67
N SER A 61 -1.04 -11.21 3.95
CA SER A 61 -2.09 -11.90 4.70
C SER A 61 -3.08 -12.66 3.81
N ASN A 62 -3.59 -13.78 4.30
CA ASN A 62 -4.72 -14.47 3.69
C ASN A 62 -6.04 -13.69 3.84
N TYR A 63 -6.92 -13.80 2.84
CA TYR A 63 -8.27 -13.24 2.84
C TYR A 63 -8.34 -11.71 2.98
N PHE A 64 -7.33 -10.98 2.48
CA PHE A 64 -7.39 -9.52 2.37
C PHE A 64 -8.47 -9.08 1.38
N THR A 65 -9.17 -7.99 1.69
CA THR A 65 -10.15 -7.36 0.79
C THR A 65 -9.93 -5.85 0.77
N ALA A 66 -10.02 -5.24 -0.41
CA ALA A 66 -10.03 -3.79 -0.57
C ALA A 66 -11.27 -3.36 -1.37
N LYS A 67 -11.98 -2.32 -0.90
CA LYS A 67 -13.19 -1.79 -1.52
C LYS A 67 -13.17 -0.26 -1.48
N ASN A 68 -13.63 0.36 -2.56
CA ASN A 68 -13.78 1.82 -2.69
C ASN A 68 -12.51 2.60 -2.33
N ILE A 69 -11.36 2.08 -2.74
CA ILE A 69 -10.03 2.64 -2.49
C ILE A 69 -9.15 2.36 -3.70
N SER A 70 -8.23 3.29 -4.00
CA SER A 70 -7.22 3.13 -5.05
C SER A 70 -5.82 3.01 -4.45
N PHE A 71 -4.96 2.25 -5.12
CA PHE A 71 -3.55 2.13 -4.81
C PHE A 71 -2.75 2.65 -5.99
N LYS A 72 -1.72 3.45 -5.71
CA LYS A 72 -0.88 4.07 -6.74
C LYS A 72 0.60 3.94 -6.37
N VAL A 73 1.43 3.79 -7.38
CA VAL A 73 2.87 4.05 -7.31
C VAL A 73 3.12 5.32 -8.11
N SER A 74 3.77 6.32 -7.52
CA SER A 74 3.99 7.66 -8.10
C SER A 74 5.43 7.91 -8.56
#